data_AF-A0ABD6CR43-F1
#
_entry.id   AF-A0ABD6CR43-F1
#
_cell.length_a   1.000
_cell.length_b   1.000
_cell.length_c   1.000
_cell.angle_alpha   90.00
_cell.angle_beta   90.00
_cell.angle_gamma   90.00
#
_symmetry.space_group_name_H-M   'P 1'
#
loop_
_entity.id
_entity.type
_entity.pdbx_description
1 polymer ?
#
loop_
_entity_poly.entity_id
_entity_poly.type
_entity_poly.pdbx_seq_one_letter_code
_entity_poly.pdbx_strand_id
1 'polypeptide(L)' 'MTDHQFEEGDRVRIDIPDETDPDYNRLHGRHGEIIAILEDDAGAVTGDDRDAVLYRIQLDDGTETDVRWRDLRPP' A
#
# COMPACT_ATOMS: atom_id res chain seq x y z
N MET A 1 -7.30 -14.47 -12.48
CA MET A 1 -7.02 -13.04 -12.56
C MET A 1 -7.43 -12.48 -11.22
N THR A 2 -6.49 -12.36 -10.30
CA THR A 2 -6.73 -11.72 -9.01
C THR A 2 -6.94 -10.25 -9.32
N ASP A 3 -8.14 -9.74 -9.08
CA ASP A 3 -8.55 -8.38 -9.43
C ASP A 3 -7.90 -7.43 -8.40
N HIS A 4 -6.70 -6.94 -8.73
CA HIS A 4 -5.98 -5.96 -7.93
C HIS A 4 -6.44 -4.56 -8.35
N GLN A 5 -6.85 -3.71 -7.39
CA GLN A 5 -7.36 -2.36 -7.70
C GLN A 5 -6.32 -1.43 -8.31
N PHE A 6 -5.05 -1.71 -8.07
CA PHE A 6 -3.91 -0.97 -8.59
C PHE A 6 -2.87 -1.93 -9.16
N GLU A 7 -2.08 -1.45 -10.12
CA GLU A 7 -1.02 -2.19 -10.80
C GLU A 7 0.36 -1.53 -10.60
N GLU A 8 1.44 -2.27 -10.90
CA GLU A 8 2.79 -1.70 -10.93
C GLU A 8 2.87 -0.59 -12.00
N GLY A 9 3.46 0.55 -11.64
CA GLY A 9 3.52 1.77 -12.43
C GLY A 9 2.38 2.76 -12.16
N ASP A 10 1.36 2.38 -11.38
CA ASP A 10 0.30 3.32 -11.02
C ASP A 10 0.78 4.38 -10.02
N ARG A 11 0.44 5.64 -10.33
CA ARG A 11 0.57 6.76 -9.39
C ARG A 11 -0.57 6.71 -8.38
N VAL A 12 -0.22 6.82 -7.11
CA VAL A 12 -1.18 6.70 -5.99
C VAL A 12 -0.88 7.71 -4.88
N ARG A 13 -1.91 8.00 -4.08
CA ARG A 13 -1.81 8.74 -2.83
C ARG A 13 -2.06 7.80 -1.66
N ILE A 14 -1.22 7.89 -0.64
CA ILE A 14 -1.44 7.21 0.64
C ILE A 14 -2.44 8.02 1.47
N ASP A 15 -3.52 7.36 1.89
CA ASP A 15 -4.69 7.93 2.55
C ASP A 15 -5.05 7.06 3.75
N ILE A 16 -4.24 7.13 4.81
CA ILE A 16 -4.51 6.45 6.08
C ILE A 16 -5.62 7.23 6.81
N PRO A 17 -6.83 6.68 7.03
CA PRO A 17 -7.91 7.44 7.64
C PRO A 17 -7.82 7.53 9.17
N ASP A 18 -7.10 6.60 9.81
CA ASP A 18 -6.90 6.57 11.26
C ASP A 18 -5.71 7.46 11.66
N GLU A 19 -6.00 8.62 12.24
CA GLU A 19 -4.95 9.55 12.69
C GLU A 19 -4.11 9.02 13.87
N THR A 20 -4.60 7.99 14.55
CA THR A 20 -3.86 7.33 15.65
C THR A 20 -2.86 6.30 15.15
N ASP A 21 -2.91 5.95 13.86
CA ASP A 21 -1.93 5.08 13.23
C ASP A 21 -0.53 5.74 13.31
N PRO A 22 0.50 5.02 13.81
CA PRO A 22 1.86 5.55 13.87
C PRO A 22 2.40 6.03 12.53
N ASP A 23 1.96 5.41 11.43
CA ASP A 23 2.36 5.77 10.07
C ASP A 23 1.55 6.95 9.51
N TYR A 24 0.44 7.36 10.13
CA TYR A 24 -0.38 8.49 9.67
C TYR A 24 0.47 9.74 9.43
N ASN A 25 1.22 10.20 10.44
CA ASN A 25 2.02 11.43 10.33
C ASN A 25 3.15 11.33 9.30
N ARG A 26 3.61 10.12 8.97
CA ARG A 26 4.73 9.90 8.06
C ARG A 26 4.28 9.73 6.61
N LEU A 27 3.18 9.02 6.40
CA LEU A 27 2.74 8.50 5.11
C LEU A 27 1.44 9.14 4.60
N HIS A 28 0.54 9.58 5.48
CA HIS A 28 -0.74 10.15 5.04
C HIS A 28 -0.51 11.39 4.16
N GLY A 29 -1.21 11.43 3.01
CA GLY A 29 -1.11 12.49 2.01
C GLY A 29 0.14 12.43 1.13
N ARG A 30 1.04 11.46 1.33
CA ARG A 30 2.21 11.25 0.47
C ARG A 30 1.81 10.61 -0.85
N HIS A 31 2.55 10.94 -1.89
CA HIS A 31 2.34 10.43 -3.24
C HIS A 31 3.55 9.62 -3.69
N GLY A 32 3.30 8.66 -4.56
CA GLY A 32 4.33 7.82 -5.13
C GLY A 32 3.82 6.95 -6.27
N GLU A 33 4.67 6.05 -6.70
CA GLU A 33 4.40 5.07 -7.75
C GLU A 33 4.53 3.66 -7.18
N ILE A 34 3.60 2.77 -7.56
CA ILE A 34 3.68 1.35 -7.17
C ILE A 34 4.82 0.71 -7.96
N ILE A 35 5.84 0.22 -7.25
CA ILE A 35 7.00 -0.43 -7.87
C ILE A 35 6.99 -1.95 -7.70
N ALA A 36 6.17 -2.48 -6.80
CA ALA A 36 5.95 -3.92 -6.66
C ALA A 36 4.61 -4.23 -5.98
N ILE A 37 4.00 -5.34 -6.37
CA ILE A 37 2.87 -5.95 -5.65
C ILE A 37 3.36 -7.21 -4.96
N LEU A 38 3.38 -7.19 -3.64
CA LEU A 38 3.83 -8.27 -2.78
C LEU A 38 2.61 -9.05 -2.31
N GLU A 39 2.36 -10.20 -2.92
CA GLU A 39 1.46 -11.21 -2.37
C GLU A 39 2.17 -11.89 -1.18
N ASP A 40 1.58 -11.79 0.00
CA ASP A 40 2.14 -12.33 1.22
C ASP A 40 1.99 -13.85 1.24
N ASP A 41 3.06 -14.57 0.90
CA ASP A 41 3.20 -16.01 1.18
C ASP A 41 3.28 -16.30 2.71
N ALA A 42 3.10 -15.32 3.60
CA ALA A 42 2.95 -15.55 5.05
C ALA A 42 1.52 -15.95 5.49
N GLY A 43 0.74 -16.58 4.61
CA GLY A 43 -0.55 -17.23 4.91
C GLY A 43 -0.50 -18.40 5.91
N ALA A 44 0.55 -18.54 6.73
CA ALA A 44 0.64 -19.60 7.73
C ALA A 44 -0.02 -19.24 9.08
N VAL A 45 -0.34 -17.98 9.39
CA VAL A 45 -0.71 -17.63 10.79
C VAL A 45 -1.95 -16.75 11.00
N THR A 46 -2.37 -15.86 10.09
CA THR A 46 -3.34 -14.80 10.49
C THR A 46 -4.73 -14.84 9.85
N GLY A 47 -4.97 -15.62 8.80
CA GLY A 47 -6.34 -16.03 8.44
C GLY A 47 -7.29 -14.96 7.91
N ASP A 48 -6.83 -13.97 7.14
CA ASP A 48 -7.70 -13.10 6.33
C ASP A 48 -7.13 -12.89 4.92
N ASP A 49 -7.64 -13.65 3.95
CA ASP A 49 -7.09 -13.80 2.58
C ASP A 49 -7.20 -12.54 1.69
N ARG A 50 -7.87 -11.47 2.15
CA ARG A 50 -7.98 -10.19 1.41
C ARG A 50 -7.05 -9.10 1.93
N ASP A 51 -6.38 -9.36 3.05
CA ASP A 51 -5.37 -8.50 3.68
C ASP A 51 -3.93 -8.91 3.31
N ALA A 52 -3.78 -9.92 2.44
CA ALA A 52 -2.51 -10.56 2.10
C ALA A 52 -1.77 -9.91 0.92
N VAL A 53 -2.16 -8.73 0.46
CA VAL A 53 -1.47 -8.02 -0.63
C VAL A 53 -0.96 -6.67 -0.14
N LEU A 54 0.36 -6.51 -0.19
CA LEU A 54 1.06 -5.27 0.12
C LEU A 54 1.55 -4.63 -1.19
N TYR A 55 1.35 -3.32 -1.29
CA TYR A 55 1.83 -2.52 -2.40
C TYR A 55 3.08 -1.78 -1.96
N ARG A 56 4.20 -2.05 -2.62
CA ARG A 56 5.42 -1.29 -2.43
C ARG A 56 5.37 -0.04 -3.28
N ILE A 57 5.46 1.11 -2.63
CA ILE A 57 5.39 2.42 -3.25
C ILE A 57 6.73 3.10 -3.11
N GLN A 58 7.28 3.59 -4.22
CA GLN A 58 8.35 4.57 -4.20
C GLN A 58 7.73 5.96 -4.11
N LEU A 59 7.94 6.61 -2.97
CA LEU A 59 7.47 7.97 -2.70
C LEU A 59 8.30 8.98 -3.52
N ASP A 60 7.70 10.16 -3.77
CA ASP A 60 8.35 11.24 -4.55
C ASP A 60 9.67 11.75 -3.92
N ASP A 61 9.95 11.46 -2.64
CA ASP A 61 11.23 11.77 -1.98
C ASP A 61 12.30 10.68 -2.15
N GLY A 62 11.99 9.63 -2.93
CA GLY A 62 12.86 8.49 -3.19
C GLY A 62 12.85 7.43 -2.08
N THR A 63 12.05 7.60 -1.02
CA THR A 63 11.89 6.54 -0.01
C THR A 63 10.88 5.49 -0.46
N GLU A 64 11.05 4.27 0.01
CA GLU A 64 10.13 3.16 -0.28
C GLU A 64 9.31 2.80 0.96
N THR A 65 8.03 2.49 0.75
CA THR A 65 7.12 2.06 1.82
C THR A 65 6.15 1.01 1.32
N ASP A 66 5.74 0.11 2.21
CA ASP A 66 4.79 -0.96 1.91
C ASP A 66 3.47 -0.63 2.60
N VAL A 67 2.39 -0.56 1.84
CA VAL A 67 1.05 -0.22 2.35
C VAL A 67 -0.01 -1.18 1.83
N ARG A 68 -1.18 -1.17 2.46
CA ARG A 68 -2.33 -1.96 2.02
C ARG A 68 -3.17 -1.19 1.01
N TRP A 69 -3.89 -1.91 0.16
CA TRP A 69 -4.78 -1.30 -0.85
C TRP A 69 -5.81 -0.34 -0.24
N ARG A 70 -6.29 -0.60 0.99
CA ARG A 70 -7.29 0.23 1.67
C ARG A 70 -6.79 1.64 2.00
N ASP A 71 -5.47 1.78 2.16
CA ASP A 71 -4.78 3.03 2.44
C ASP A 71 -4.32 3.71 1.14
N LEU A 72 -4.72 3.19 -0.02
CA LEU A 72 -4.42 3.79 -1.32
C LEU A 72 -5.64 4.44 -1.95
N ARG A 73 -5.38 5.56 -2.62
CA ARG A 73 -6.35 6.29 -3.45
C ARG A 73 -5.69 6.68 -4.78
N PRO A 74 -6.48 6.85 -5.85
CA PRO A 74 -6.03 7.59 -7.03
C PRO A 74 -5.47 8.97 -6.63
N PRO A 75 -4.53 9.52 -7.42
CA PRO A 75 -3.83 10.76 -7.10
C PRO A 75 -4.75 11.98 -6.98
#